data_AF-A0AA37C0T2-F1
#
_entry.id   AF-A0AA37C0T2-F1
#
_cell.length_a   1.000
_cell.length_b   1.000
_cell.length_c   1.000
_cell.angle_alpha   90.00
_cell.angle_beta   90.00
_cell.angle_gamma   90.00
#
_symmetry.space_group_name_H-M   'P 1'
#
loop_
_entity.id
_entity.type
_entity.pdbx_description
1 polymer ?
#
loop_
_entity_poly.entity_id
_entity_poly.type
_entity_poly.pdbx_seq_one_letter_code
_entity_poly.pdbx_strand_id
1 'polypeptide(L)'
;MRTVLRWLLSLVVLAGAVTAQAGTAVAGQDPARDGRDILQRLLAVKGVELVEEKPYEGYRYFVLTYTQPVDHRHPKRGTFEQRFTVLHKDTSRPTVFHTSGYGVSTAPGRSEPTRIIDGNQISLEYRYFTPSRPEPADWSKLTIWQAASDQHRLFQALKPVYGKKWLATGGSKGGMTATYYERFYPRDMDAVVAYVAPNDVVDSEDSAYDRFLEQVGTAECRDALHAVQREALLRREPLSERYRELAEKSGATFTTVGSLDKAFEAVVMDLAWGFWQYADEADCAAVPQARTASDAELFAYVDEISGWSFYTDQGLAPYTPYYYQAGTQLGSPGIAQPHLADLSRYGYQAPREFVPRSIPMRFEKHAMRDVDTWVRHHAQRMMFVYGENDPWSAEPFRLGAGARDSYVLTAPGANHGANVAGLVPDESARATARIQQWAGVAPATAQADPESAAPLAAYDKTLDSLDEKLLQKYRGGKP
;
A
#
# COMPACT_ATOMS: atom_id res chain seq x y z
N MET A 1 74.50 -19.74 -5.91
CA MET A 1 73.28 -19.35 -6.64
C MET A 1 72.92 -17.91 -6.28
N ARG A 2 73.36 -16.99 -7.16
CA ARG A 2 72.84 -15.66 -7.52
C ARG A 2 72.15 -14.82 -6.42
N THR A 3 72.79 -13.82 -5.76
CA THR A 3 73.15 -12.44 -6.21
C THR A 3 71.97 -11.63 -6.75
N VAL A 4 71.74 -10.33 -6.47
CA VAL A 4 72.49 -9.30 -5.75
C VAL A 4 71.58 -8.08 -5.47
N LEU A 5 72.04 -7.30 -4.51
CA LEU A 5 71.63 -5.97 -4.04
C LEU A 5 71.68 -4.87 -5.12
N ARG A 6 70.75 -3.92 -5.02
CA ARG A 6 70.86 -2.44 -5.17
C ARG A 6 71.93 -1.84 -6.10
N TRP A 7 71.48 -0.95 -6.98
CA TRP A 7 72.28 0.17 -7.52
C TRP A 7 71.58 1.52 -7.28
N LEU A 8 72.41 2.49 -6.91
CA LEU A 8 72.18 3.93 -6.79
C LEU A 8 72.00 4.61 -8.16
N LEU A 9 71.33 5.76 -8.24
CA LEU A 9 71.97 7.06 -8.61
C LEU A 9 70.97 8.21 -8.82
N SER A 10 71.50 9.39 -8.50
CA SER A 10 70.97 10.76 -8.47
C SER A 10 70.72 11.41 -9.85
N LEU A 11 70.20 12.65 -9.81
CA LEU A 11 70.18 13.77 -10.80
C LEU A 11 68.76 14.18 -11.24
N VAL A 12 68.20 15.30 -10.75
CA VAL A 12 68.43 16.74 -11.10
C VAL A 12 67.77 17.17 -12.42
N VAL A 13 66.67 17.92 -12.25
CA VAL A 13 66.18 19.12 -12.98
C VAL A 13 66.09 19.09 -14.51
N LEU A 14 64.87 19.28 -15.04
CA LEU A 14 64.60 20.35 -16.01
C LEU A 14 63.12 20.73 -16.04
N ALA A 15 62.88 22.03 -15.93
CA ALA A 15 61.59 22.69 -15.98
C ALA A 15 60.96 22.58 -17.37
N GLY A 16 59.67 22.27 -17.40
CA GLY A 16 58.80 22.46 -18.55
C GLY A 16 57.45 22.92 -18.04
N ALA A 17 57.24 24.23 -18.00
CA ALA A 17 55.95 24.82 -17.70
C ALA A 17 54.97 24.45 -18.82
N VAL A 18 54.10 23.48 -18.56
CA VAL A 18 52.90 23.25 -19.37
C VAL A 18 51.76 23.94 -18.63
N THR A 19 51.33 25.06 -19.19
CA THR A 19 50.10 25.77 -18.84
C THR A 19 48.94 24.77 -18.85
N ALA A 20 48.43 24.43 -17.66
CA ALA A 20 47.16 23.73 -17.53
C ALA A 20 46.07 24.69 -18.02
N GLN A 21 45.62 24.50 -19.27
CA GLN A 21 44.34 24.99 -19.72
C GLN A 21 43.29 24.40 -18.78
N ALA A 22 42.67 25.28 -17.98
CA ALA A 22 41.52 24.95 -17.17
C ALA A 22 40.48 24.30 -18.09
N GLY A 23 40.29 22.99 -17.91
CA GLY A 23 39.19 22.26 -18.50
C GLY A 23 37.92 22.96 -18.09
N THR A 24 37.21 23.51 -19.07
CA THR A 24 35.87 24.03 -18.91
C THR A 24 35.03 22.95 -18.23
N ALA A 25 34.53 23.27 -17.03
CA ALA A 25 33.53 22.48 -16.36
C ALA A 25 32.40 22.23 -17.36
N VAL A 26 32.16 20.97 -17.71
CA VAL A 26 30.97 20.57 -18.45
C VAL A 26 29.80 20.94 -17.55
N ALA A 27 29.16 22.06 -17.87
CA ALA A 27 27.92 22.48 -17.26
C ALA A 27 26.93 21.31 -17.37
N GLY A 28 26.41 20.88 -16.22
CA GLY A 28 25.42 19.82 -16.13
C GLY A 28 24.28 20.11 -17.10
N GLN A 29 24.12 19.23 -18.08
CA GLN A 29 22.96 19.25 -18.94
C GLN A 29 21.73 18.98 -18.08
N ASP A 30 20.80 19.92 -18.08
CA ASP A 30 19.46 19.73 -17.55
C ASP A 30 18.87 18.46 -18.20
N PRO A 31 18.49 17.42 -17.44
CA PRO A 31 17.93 16.19 -18.00
C PRO A 31 16.67 16.43 -18.85
N ALA A 32 15.98 17.57 -18.65
CA ALA A 32 14.87 17.98 -19.52
C ALA A 32 15.30 18.33 -20.97
N ARG A 33 16.61 18.50 -21.22
CA ARG A 33 17.20 18.84 -22.53
C ARG A 33 17.86 17.66 -23.25
N ASP A 34 17.72 16.45 -22.72
CA ASP A 34 18.33 15.23 -23.28
C ASP A 34 17.80 14.93 -24.70
N GLY A 35 16.65 15.48 -25.10
CA GLY A 35 16.07 15.33 -26.45
C GLY A 35 15.62 13.90 -26.80
N ARG A 36 16.09 12.90 -26.03
CA ARG A 36 15.66 11.51 -26.06
C ARG A 36 14.22 11.37 -25.61
N ASP A 37 13.53 10.43 -26.25
CA ASP A 37 12.20 10.01 -25.85
C ASP A 37 12.19 9.48 -24.41
N ILE A 38 11.06 9.61 -23.70
CA ILE A 38 10.97 9.19 -22.30
C ILE A 38 11.27 7.70 -22.11
N LEU A 39 10.83 6.81 -23.02
CA LEU A 39 11.11 5.38 -22.90
C LEU A 39 12.62 5.12 -22.99
N GLN A 40 13.32 5.80 -23.89
CA GLN A 40 14.77 5.68 -24.02
C GLN A 40 15.49 6.16 -22.75
N ARG A 41 14.98 7.22 -22.10
CA ARG A 41 15.54 7.74 -20.84
C ARG A 41 15.32 6.77 -19.68
N LEU A 42 14.17 6.12 -19.61
CA LEU A 42 13.87 5.07 -18.62
C LEU A 42 14.76 3.84 -18.83
N LEU A 43 14.89 3.35 -20.06
CA LEU A 43 15.74 2.20 -20.39
C LEU A 43 17.25 2.47 -20.27
N ALA A 44 17.66 3.74 -20.25
CA ALA A 44 19.04 4.11 -19.94
C ALA A 44 19.38 3.96 -18.44
N VAL A 45 18.37 3.81 -17.57
CA VAL A 45 18.58 3.54 -16.15
C VAL A 45 18.99 2.08 -15.98
N LYS A 46 20.20 1.84 -15.46
CA LYS A 46 20.74 0.49 -15.28
C LYS A 46 19.81 -0.39 -14.44
N GLY A 47 19.44 -1.54 -15.01
CA GLY A 47 18.57 -2.54 -14.38
C GLY A 47 17.08 -2.31 -14.61
N VAL A 48 16.69 -1.30 -15.41
CA VAL A 48 15.31 -1.13 -15.86
C VAL A 48 15.09 -1.89 -17.17
N GLU A 49 14.03 -2.69 -17.23
CA GLU A 49 13.60 -3.38 -18.45
C GLU A 49 12.12 -3.09 -18.76
N LEU A 50 11.77 -2.97 -20.04
CA LEU A 50 10.39 -2.79 -20.48
C LEU A 50 9.69 -4.15 -20.55
N VAL A 51 8.53 -4.24 -19.91
CA VAL A 51 7.60 -5.37 -20.09
C VAL A 51 6.61 -5.05 -21.20
N GLU A 52 5.93 -3.91 -21.10
CA GLU A 52 4.93 -3.48 -22.08
C GLU A 52 4.66 -1.98 -21.99
N GLU A 53 4.26 -1.37 -23.11
CA GLU A 53 3.66 -0.03 -23.17
C GLU A 53 2.18 -0.17 -23.50
N LYS A 54 1.31 0.59 -22.81
CA LYS A 54 -0.14 0.60 -23.08
C LYS A 54 -0.62 2.02 -23.38
N PRO A 55 -1.67 2.18 -24.19
CA PRO A 55 -2.29 3.46 -24.39
C PRO A 55 -2.96 3.97 -23.11
N TYR A 56 -2.85 5.26 -22.86
CA TYR A 56 -3.63 5.97 -21.86
C TYR A 56 -3.74 7.44 -22.27
N GLU A 57 -4.94 8.00 -22.28
CA GLU A 57 -5.14 9.35 -22.81
C GLU A 57 -4.40 10.41 -21.98
N GLY A 58 -3.67 11.28 -22.65
CA GLY A 58 -2.94 12.40 -22.03
C GLY A 58 -1.67 12.01 -21.25
N TYR A 59 -1.27 10.73 -21.26
CA TYR A 59 -0.03 10.22 -20.64
C TYR A 59 0.61 9.14 -21.53
N ARG A 60 1.85 8.74 -21.22
CA ARG A 60 2.41 7.46 -21.68
C ARG A 60 2.47 6.49 -20.52
N TYR A 61 2.07 5.25 -20.73
CA TYR A 61 2.03 4.25 -19.68
C TYR A 61 2.93 3.05 -19.97
N PHE A 62 3.82 2.75 -19.04
CA PHE A 62 4.77 1.65 -19.13
C PHE A 62 4.65 0.72 -17.94
N VAL A 63 4.75 -0.58 -18.21
CA VAL A 63 5.03 -1.60 -17.21
C VAL A 63 6.50 -2.00 -17.38
N LEU A 64 7.27 -1.90 -16.31
CA LEU A 64 8.71 -2.09 -16.30
C LEU A 64 9.10 -3.02 -15.16
N THR A 65 10.29 -3.60 -15.22
CA THR A 65 10.95 -4.21 -14.06
C THR A 65 12.19 -3.43 -13.68
N TYR A 66 12.58 -3.56 -12.41
CA TYR A 66 13.82 -3.04 -11.89
C TYR A 66 14.57 -4.10 -11.09
N THR A 67 15.83 -4.36 -11.46
CA THR A 67 16.69 -5.29 -10.73
C THR A 67 17.01 -4.76 -9.33
N GLN A 68 16.47 -5.44 -8.31
CA GLN A 68 16.67 -5.15 -6.89
C GLN A 68 17.51 -6.23 -6.20
N PRO A 69 18.28 -5.88 -5.16
CA PRO A 69 18.91 -6.89 -4.31
C PRO A 69 17.87 -7.63 -3.47
N VAL A 70 18.08 -8.93 -3.28
CA VAL A 70 17.27 -9.72 -2.34
C VAL A 70 17.43 -9.19 -0.91
N ASP A 71 18.65 -8.83 -0.54
CA ASP A 71 19.00 -8.26 0.77
C ASP A 71 19.81 -6.96 0.60
N HIS A 72 19.22 -5.82 0.93
CA HIS A 72 19.88 -4.50 0.87
C HIS A 72 21.06 -4.37 1.83
N ARG A 73 21.16 -5.20 2.88
CA ARG A 73 22.36 -5.26 3.73
C ARG A 73 23.54 -5.98 3.05
N HIS A 74 23.24 -6.83 2.06
CA HIS A 74 24.22 -7.62 1.34
C HIS A 74 23.88 -7.67 -0.16
N PRO A 75 23.94 -6.54 -0.88
CA PRO A 75 23.37 -6.39 -2.21
C PRO A 75 24.01 -7.27 -3.29
N LYS A 76 25.15 -7.91 -2.98
CA LYS A 76 25.85 -8.86 -3.86
C LYS A 76 25.31 -10.30 -3.75
N ARG A 77 24.41 -10.60 -2.81
CA ARG A 77 23.91 -11.96 -2.51
C ARG A 77 22.65 -12.35 -3.29
N GLY A 78 22.59 -11.92 -4.55
CA GLY A 78 21.47 -12.19 -5.44
C GLY A 78 20.52 -11.02 -5.61
N THR A 79 19.77 -11.10 -6.70
CA THR A 79 18.83 -10.07 -7.14
C THR A 79 17.51 -10.70 -7.56
N PHE A 80 16.47 -9.89 -7.68
CA PHE A 80 15.20 -10.25 -8.27
C PHE A 80 14.66 -9.07 -9.09
N GLU A 81 13.76 -9.34 -10.02
CA GLU A 81 13.10 -8.32 -10.82
C GLU A 81 11.85 -7.82 -10.09
N GLN A 82 11.83 -6.53 -9.74
CA GLN A 82 10.69 -5.89 -9.10
C GLN A 82 9.91 -5.08 -10.13
N ARG A 83 8.62 -5.38 -10.28
CA ARG A 83 7.73 -4.69 -11.20
C ARG A 83 7.37 -3.30 -10.70
N PHE A 84 7.38 -2.34 -11.60
CA PHE A 84 6.82 -1.01 -11.38
C PHE A 84 6.15 -0.50 -12.64
N THR A 85 5.27 0.48 -12.48
CA THR A 85 4.60 1.13 -13.61
C THR A 85 4.91 2.62 -13.61
N VAL A 86 4.91 3.21 -14.81
CA VAL A 86 5.15 4.63 -15.01
C VAL A 86 3.99 5.19 -15.79
N LEU A 87 3.30 6.17 -15.22
CA LEU A 87 2.36 7.03 -15.91
C LEU A 87 3.06 8.38 -16.13
N HIS A 88 3.60 8.57 -17.33
CA HIS A 88 4.39 9.73 -17.70
C HIS A 88 3.50 10.84 -18.28
N LYS A 89 3.50 12.01 -17.63
CA LYS A 89 2.86 13.22 -18.11
C LYS A 89 3.84 14.09 -18.89
N ASP A 90 4.89 14.53 -18.20
CA ASP A 90 5.95 15.39 -18.71
C ASP A 90 7.07 15.53 -17.66
N THR A 91 8.34 15.66 -18.08
CA THR A 91 9.46 15.77 -17.12
C THR A 91 9.58 17.11 -16.38
N SER A 92 8.83 18.12 -16.80
CA SER A 92 8.67 19.40 -16.08
C SER A 92 7.65 19.34 -14.96
N ARG A 93 6.89 18.25 -14.83
CA ARG A 93 5.87 18.05 -13.79
C ARG A 93 6.42 17.31 -12.56
N PRO A 94 5.84 17.52 -11.37
CA PRO A 94 6.14 16.71 -10.19
C PRO A 94 5.76 15.23 -10.40
N THR A 95 6.23 14.37 -9.51
CA THR A 95 6.04 12.92 -9.59
C THR A 95 5.43 12.37 -8.31
N VAL A 96 4.36 11.59 -8.43
CA VAL A 96 3.78 10.82 -7.35
C VAL A 96 4.41 9.43 -7.32
N PHE A 97 5.00 9.05 -6.20
CA PHE A 97 5.45 7.70 -5.92
C PHE A 97 4.35 6.94 -5.18
N HIS A 98 3.57 6.17 -5.92
CA HIS A 98 2.51 5.34 -5.38
C HIS A 98 3.06 4.01 -4.86
N THR A 99 3.10 3.85 -3.55
CA THR A 99 3.51 2.60 -2.90
C THR A 99 2.29 1.69 -2.75
N SER A 100 2.23 0.60 -3.53
CA SER A 100 1.08 -0.32 -3.50
C SER A 100 0.87 -0.97 -2.12
N GLY A 101 1.97 -1.35 -1.44
CA GLY A 101 1.90 -2.23 -0.28
C GLY A 101 1.61 -3.70 -0.63
N TYR A 102 1.04 -3.98 -1.81
CA TYR A 102 0.70 -5.30 -2.32
C TYR A 102 1.27 -5.50 -3.74
N GLY A 103 0.58 -6.32 -4.55
CA GLY A 103 0.74 -6.35 -6.00
C GLY A 103 0.40 -5.00 -6.64
N VAL A 104 1.04 -4.65 -7.75
CA VAL A 104 0.69 -3.45 -8.54
C VAL A 104 -0.25 -3.82 -9.68
N SER A 105 -1.28 -3.00 -9.91
CA SER A 105 -2.10 -3.13 -11.12
C SER A 105 -1.27 -2.76 -12.36
N THR A 106 -1.37 -3.58 -13.42
CA THR A 106 -0.80 -3.25 -14.73
C THR A 106 -1.81 -2.59 -15.66
N ALA A 107 -3.05 -2.35 -15.21
CA ALA A 107 -3.98 -1.47 -15.88
C ALA A 107 -3.64 -0.01 -15.50
N PRO A 108 -3.59 0.93 -16.46
CA PRO A 108 -3.24 2.32 -16.18
C PRO A 108 -4.37 3.06 -15.47
N GLY A 109 -3.99 4.06 -14.66
CA GLY A 109 -4.91 4.94 -13.96
C GLY A 109 -4.20 5.83 -12.93
N ARG A 110 -4.83 6.95 -12.58
CA ARG A 110 -4.25 7.97 -11.70
C ARG A 110 -4.77 7.83 -10.28
N SER A 111 -3.85 7.76 -9.33
CA SER A 111 -4.18 7.98 -7.91
C SER A 111 -4.65 9.42 -7.70
N GLU A 112 -5.37 9.67 -6.60
CA GLU A 112 -5.86 11.01 -6.29
C GLU A 112 -4.75 12.08 -6.25
N PRO A 113 -3.58 11.88 -5.61
CA PRO A 113 -2.53 12.89 -5.63
C PRO A 113 -2.00 13.20 -7.03
N THR A 114 -1.97 12.20 -7.92
CA THR A 114 -1.55 12.40 -9.32
C THR A 114 -2.51 13.33 -10.05
N ARG A 115 -3.83 13.20 -9.79
CA ARG A 115 -4.86 14.11 -10.32
C ARG A 115 -4.77 15.50 -9.71
N ILE A 116 -4.56 15.58 -8.39
CA ILE A 116 -4.44 16.86 -7.67
C ILE A 116 -3.32 17.73 -8.25
N ILE A 117 -2.19 17.13 -8.63
CA ILE A 117 -1.01 17.86 -9.11
C ILE A 117 -0.81 17.82 -10.65
N ASP A 118 -1.68 17.10 -11.38
CA ASP A 118 -1.53 16.79 -12.81
C ASP A 118 -0.08 16.42 -13.17
N GLY A 119 0.42 15.42 -12.44
CA GLY A 119 1.83 15.03 -12.41
C GLY A 119 2.11 13.65 -13.01
N ASN A 120 3.38 13.24 -12.98
CA ASN A 120 3.75 11.86 -13.27
C ASN A 120 3.34 10.93 -12.12
N GLN A 121 3.18 9.63 -12.38
CA GLN A 121 3.03 8.62 -11.34
C GLN A 121 4.00 7.46 -11.57
N ILE A 122 4.64 7.00 -10.50
CA ILE A 122 5.42 5.76 -10.46
C ILE A 122 4.77 4.87 -9.43
N SER A 123 4.27 3.71 -9.82
CA SER A 123 3.67 2.74 -8.90
C SER A 123 4.59 1.54 -8.73
N LEU A 124 5.03 1.25 -7.50
CA LEU A 124 5.94 0.13 -7.23
C LEU A 124 5.18 -1.04 -6.58
N GLU A 125 5.37 -2.23 -7.15
CA GLU A 125 4.93 -3.48 -6.55
C GLU A 125 5.73 -3.80 -5.30
N TYR A 126 5.05 -4.16 -4.23
CA TYR A 126 5.71 -4.53 -2.98
C TYR A 126 6.44 -5.86 -3.15
N ARG A 127 7.66 -5.98 -2.62
CA ARG A 127 8.44 -7.23 -2.71
C ARG A 127 7.64 -8.42 -2.17
N TYR A 128 7.87 -9.59 -2.74
CA TYR A 128 7.22 -10.88 -2.47
C TYR A 128 5.81 -11.07 -3.05
N PHE A 129 5.14 -10.00 -3.48
CA PHE A 129 3.95 -10.14 -4.32
C PHE A 129 4.39 -10.50 -5.74
N THR A 130 3.79 -11.53 -6.32
CA THR A 130 4.24 -12.07 -7.61
C THR A 130 3.87 -11.13 -8.77
N PRO A 131 4.77 -10.94 -9.76
CA PRO A 131 6.05 -11.66 -9.97
C PRO A 131 7.26 -11.08 -9.22
N SER A 132 7.11 -10.02 -8.42
CA SER A 132 8.18 -9.32 -7.71
C SER A 132 8.71 -10.05 -6.47
N ARG A 133 9.12 -11.32 -6.62
CA ARG A 133 9.59 -12.18 -5.52
C ARG A 133 10.94 -12.84 -5.85
N PRO A 134 11.91 -12.83 -4.92
CA PRO A 134 13.12 -13.64 -5.05
C PRO A 134 12.79 -15.13 -5.18
N GLU A 135 13.51 -15.85 -6.05
CA GLU A 135 13.38 -17.31 -6.19
C GLU A 135 14.73 -17.99 -5.93
N PRO A 136 14.85 -18.85 -4.91
CA PRO A 136 13.84 -19.19 -3.90
C PRO A 136 13.52 -18.03 -2.94
N ALA A 137 12.30 -18.02 -2.40
CA ALA A 137 11.84 -16.97 -1.48
C ALA A 137 12.42 -17.15 -0.06
N ASP A 138 13.40 -16.31 0.31
CA ASP A 138 13.85 -16.16 1.70
C ASP A 138 12.93 -15.20 2.47
N TRP A 139 11.88 -15.71 3.10
CA TRP A 139 10.89 -14.89 3.81
C TRP A 139 11.48 -13.93 4.87
N SER A 140 12.68 -14.22 5.40
CA SER A 140 13.36 -13.31 6.34
C SER A 140 13.73 -11.94 5.72
N LYS A 141 13.64 -11.79 4.39
CA LYS A 141 13.86 -10.53 3.67
C LYS A 141 12.58 -9.81 3.28
N LEU A 142 11.41 -10.32 3.67
CA LEU A 142 10.16 -9.58 3.60
C LEU A 142 10.00 -8.73 4.86
N THR A 143 10.67 -7.58 4.88
CA THR A 143 10.59 -6.63 6.00
C THR A 143 10.29 -5.21 5.53
N ILE A 144 9.76 -4.38 6.43
CA ILE A 144 9.49 -2.95 6.21
C ILE A 144 10.75 -2.26 5.67
N TRP A 145 11.89 -2.43 6.35
CA TRP A 145 13.14 -1.77 5.96
C TRP A 145 13.65 -2.22 4.57
N GLN A 146 13.53 -3.51 4.25
CA GLN A 146 13.92 -4.00 2.92
C GLN A 146 13.05 -3.38 1.81
N ALA A 147 11.74 -3.27 2.03
CA ALA A 147 10.83 -2.63 1.08
C ALA A 147 11.06 -1.11 0.96
N ALA A 148 11.30 -0.42 2.08
CA ALA A 148 11.72 0.99 2.09
C ALA A 148 13.01 1.19 1.29
N SER A 149 13.95 0.24 1.39
CA SER A 149 15.20 0.27 0.65
C SER A 149 15.01 0.01 -0.86
N ASP A 150 14.04 -0.83 -1.24
CA ASP A 150 13.64 -0.99 -2.65
C ASP A 150 13.16 0.35 -3.24
N GLN A 151 12.30 1.04 -2.50
CA GLN A 151 11.74 2.35 -2.88
C GLN A 151 12.83 3.40 -3.02
N HIS A 152 13.70 3.51 -2.01
CA HIS A 152 14.86 4.41 -2.04
C HIS A 152 15.70 4.20 -3.30
N ARG A 153 16.03 2.94 -3.59
CA ARG A 153 16.90 2.60 -4.70
C ARG A 153 16.26 2.93 -6.05
N LEU A 154 14.97 2.66 -6.22
CA LEU A 154 14.24 3.01 -7.44
C LEU A 154 14.11 4.53 -7.60
N PHE A 155 13.77 5.25 -6.51
CA PHE A 155 13.71 6.70 -6.50
C PHE A 155 15.03 7.32 -6.94
N GLN A 156 16.16 6.92 -6.33
CA GLN A 156 17.48 7.42 -6.70
C GLN A 156 17.81 7.18 -8.17
N ALA A 157 17.43 6.02 -8.70
CA ALA A 157 17.68 5.65 -10.09
C ALA A 157 16.84 6.48 -11.08
N LEU A 158 15.62 6.85 -10.69
CA LEU A 158 14.69 7.61 -11.53
C LEU A 158 14.75 9.13 -11.31
N LYS A 159 15.38 9.61 -10.24
CA LYS A 159 15.52 11.05 -9.95
C LYS A 159 16.18 11.86 -11.07
N PRO A 160 17.20 11.34 -11.80
CA PRO A 160 17.74 12.02 -12.97
C PRO A 160 16.75 12.14 -14.14
N VAL A 161 15.78 11.23 -14.25
CA VAL A 161 14.72 11.29 -15.26
C VAL A 161 13.63 12.29 -14.85
N TYR A 162 13.22 12.25 -13.57
CA TYR A 162 12.17 13.08 -12.98
C TYR A 162 12.73 14.03 -11.92
N GLY A 163 13.30 15.16 -12.36
CA GLY A 163 14.03 16.08 -11.49
C GLY A 163 13.19 16.99 -10.60
N LYS A 164 11.85 17.01 -10.76
CA LYS A 164 10.94 17.89 -10.00
C LYS A 164 10.64 17.33 -8.61
N LYS A 165 9.61 17.88 -7.95
CA LYS A 165 9.15 17.49 -6.61
C LYS A 165 8.54 16.08 -6.62
N TRP A 166 8.74 15.32 -5.55
CA TRP A 166 8.22 13.96 -5.41
C TRP A 166 7.29 13.83 -4.20
N LEU A 167 6.13 13.20 -4.36
CA LEU A 167 5.19 12.94 -3.27
C LEU A 167 4.97 11.44 -3.14
N ALA A 168 5.09 10.87 -1.94
CA ALA A 168 4.70 9.48 -1.73
C ALA A 168 3.20 9.36 -1.38
N THR A 169 2.57 8.28 -1.84
CA THR A 169 1.17 8.00 -1.55
C THR A 169 0.87 6.51 -1.51
N GLY A 170 -0.23 6.15 -0.86
CA GLY A 170 -0.85 4.83 -0.96
C GLY A 170 -2.07 4.72 -0.03
N GLY A 171 -2.93 3.75 -0.29
CA GLY A 171 -4.05 3.40 0.57
C GLY A 171 -3.76 2.16 1.41
N SER A 172 -4.30 2.08 2.62
CA SER A 172 -4.20 0.89 3.47
C SER A 172 -2.74 0.52 3.76
N LYS A 173 -2.32 -0.73 3.52
CA LYS A 173 -0.91 -1.13 3.54
C LYS A 173 -0.02 -0.32 2.61
N GLY A 174 -0.55 0.20 1.52
CA GLY A 174 0.16 1.15 0.67
C GLY A 174 0.45 2.47 1.39
N GLY A 175 -0.50 3.00 2.17
CA GLY A 175 -0.30 4.22 2.98
C GLY A 175 0.64 4.00 4.16
N MET A 176 0.56 2.82 4.79
CA MET A 176 1.58 2.34 5.75
C MET A 176 2.96 2.36 5.10
N THR A 177 3.07 1.79 3.90
CA THR A 177 4.32 1.70 3.16
C THR A 177 4.90 3.07 2.80
N ALA A 178 4.08 4.04 2.38
CA ALA A 178 4.52 5.41 2.13
C ALA A 178 5.07 6.07 3.41
N THR A 179 4.40 5.83 4.54
CA THR A 179 4.81 6.31 5.87
C THR A 179 6.14 5.69 6.32
N TYR A 180 6.30 4.38 6.11
CA TYR A 180 7.53 3.66 6.43
C TYR A 180 8.70 4.08 5.55
N TYR A 181 8.43 4.34 4.27
CA TYR A 181 9.45 4.81 3.37
C TYR A 181 10.02 6.16 3.83
N GLU A 182 9.13 7.11 4.12
CA GLU A 182 9.50 8.42 4.66
C GLU A 182 10.25 8.29 5.99
N ARG A 183 9.82 7.36 6.85
CA ARG A 183 10.52 7.07 8.10
C ARG A 183 12.00 6.71 7.90
N PHE A 184 12.31 5.81 6.96
CA PHE A 184 13.67 5.32 6.76
C PHE A 184 14.50 6.21 5.81
N TYR A 185 13.83 6.98 4.94
CA TYR A 185 14.45 7.83 3.93
C TYR A 185 13.78 9.23 3.83
N PRO A 186 13.79 10.03 4.92
CA PRO A 186 13.00 11.27 5.04
C PRO A 186 13.48 12.46 4.17
N ARG A 187 14.38 12.19 3.22
CA ARG A 187 14.93 13.19 2.29
C ARG A 187 14.60 12.88 0.84
N ASP A 188 13.93 11.77 0.58
CA ASP A 188 13.63 11.34 -0.78
C ASP A 188 12.34 12.00 -1.29
N MET A 189 11.33 12.12 -0.44
CA MET A 189 10.04 12.71 -0.79
C MET A 189 9.91 14.13 -0.25
N ASP A 190 9.17 14.97 -0.97
CA ASP A 190 8.81 16.32 -0.56
C ASP A 190 7.56 16.36 0.31
N ALA A 191 6.68 15.35 0.22
CA ALA A 191 5.56 15.13 1.12
C ALA A 191 5.01 13.70 1.02
N VAL A 192 4.17 13.33 1.99
CA VAL A 192 3.43 12.06 2.02
C VAL A 192 1.93 12.32 2.13
N VAL A 193 1.13 11.65 1.32
CA VAL A 193 -0.34 11.60 1.46
C VAL A 193 -0.76 10.14 1.61
N ALA A 194 -1.10 9.72 2.83
CA ALA A 194 -1.46 8.35 3.15
C ALA A 194 -2.96 8.24 3.42
N TYR A 195 -3.61 7.27 2.78
CA TYR A 195 -5.04 7.03 2.92
C TYR A 195 -5.26 5.77 3.74
N VAL A 196 -6.22 5.83 4.68
CA VAL A 196 -6.74 4.70 5.47
C VAL A 196 -5.63 3.76 5.99
N ALA A 197 -4.51 4.36 6.39
CA ALA A 197 -3.29 3.63 6.75
C ALA A 197 -3.33 3.25 8.24
N PRO A 198 -3.48 1.97 8.59
CA PRO A 198 -3.53 1.57 10.00
C PRO A 198 -2.16 1.63 10.67
N ASN A 199 -2.16 1.83 11.98
CA ASN A 199 -0.96 1.98 12.80
C ASN A 199 -1.09 1.19 14.10
N ASP A 200 -0.93 -0.12 14.00
CA ASP A 200 -0.93 -1.04 15.14
C ASP A 200 0.42 -0.95 15.89
N VAL A 201 0.46 -0.14 16.94
CA VAL A 201 1.67 0.10 17.74
C VAL A 201 1.90 -1.03 18.76
N VAL A 202 0.83 -1.68 19.20
CA VAL A 202 0.81 -2.69 20.25
C VAL A 202 -0.19 -3.78 19.86
N ASP A 203 0.29 -4.76 19.10
CA ASP A 203 -0.43 -5.93 18.54
C ASP A 203 -1.21 -6.82 19.55
N SER A 204 -1.24 -6.44 20.82
CA SER A 204 -2.02 -7.15 21.86
C SER A 204 -3.03 -6.23 22.55
N GLU A 205 -3.19 -5.01 22.05
CA GLU A 205 -4.08 -3.97 22.58
C GLU A 205 -5.03 -3.53 21.46
N ASP A 206 -6.09 -4.29 21.25
CA ASP A 206 -7.02 -4.08 20.14
C ASP A 206 -8.33 -3.40 20.56
N SER A 207 -8.40 -2.85 21.78
CA SER A 207 -9.66 -2.30 22.32
C SER A 207 -10.20 -1.11 21.51
N ALA A 208 -9.37 -0.50 20.65
CA ALA A 208 -9.80 0.51 19.70
C ALA A 208 -10.75 -0.05 18.65
N TYR A 209 -10.46 -1.24 18.10
CA TYR A 209 -11.32 -1.90 17.12
C TYR A 209 -12.65 -2.34 17.75
N ASP A 210 -12.60 -2.85 18.99
CA ASP A 210 -13.82 -3.21 19.74
C ASP A 210 -14.73 -1.99 19.94
N ARG A 211 -14.17 -0.88 20.45
CA ARG A 211 -14.92 0.37 20.63
C ARG A 211 -15.49 0.90 19.32
N PHE A 212 -14.74 0.78 18.22
CA PHE A 212 -15.21 1.19 16.91
C PHE A 212 -16.43 0.37 16.49
N LEU A 213 -16.34 -0.96 16.55
CA LEU A 213 -17.43 -1.85 16.14
C LEU A 213 -18.65 -1.77 17.08
N GLU A 214 -18.48 -1.34 18.32
CA GLU A 214 -19.59 -1.05 19.24
C GLU A 214 -20.37 0.24 18.89
N GLN A 215 -19.76 1.15 18.11
CA GLN A 215 -20.26 2.53 17.93
C GLN A 215 -20.57 2.89 16.48
N VAL A 216 -19.94 2.25 15.49
CA VAL A 216 -20.11 2.57 14.07
C VAL A 216 -21.55 2.41 13.58
N GLY A 217 -22.04 3.40 12.85
CA GLY A 217 -23.40 3.46 12.32
C GLY A 217 -24.51 3.35 13.39
N THR A 218 -25.70 2.94 12.96
CA THR A 218 -26.84 2.73 13.87
C THR A 218 -26.75 1.41 14.66
N ALA A 219 -27.34 1.40 15.86
CA ALA A 219 -27.44 0.17 16.65
C ALA A 219 -28.24 -0.92 15.91
N GLU A 220 -29.28 -0.52 15.18
CA GLU A 220 -30.11 -1.39 14.36
C GLU A 220 -29.29 -2.11 13.28
N CYS A 221 -28.38 -1.40 12.61
CA CYS A 221 -27.52 -2.01 11.59
C CYS A 221 -26.53 -2.99 12.22
N ARG A 222 -25.88 -2.60 13.33
CA ARG A 222 -24.97 -3.50 14.06
C ARG A 222 -25.66 -4.77 14.52
N ASP A 223 -26.86 -4.66 15.09
CA ASP A 223 -27.65 -5.80 15.53
C ASP A 223 -28.06 -6.71 14.36
N ALA A 224 -28.37 -6.14 13.20
CA ALA A 224 -28.69 -6.91 11.99
C ALA A 224 -27.48 -7.71 11.48
N LEU A 225 -26.30 -7.10 11.42
CA LEU A 225 -25.05 -7.77 11.05
C LEU A 225 -24.69 -8.88 12.05
N HIS A 226 -24.81 -8.61 13.35
CA HIS A 226 -24.60 -9.60 14.41
C HIS A 226 -25.59 -10.77 14.29
N ALA A 227 -26.85 -10.50 13.95
CA ALA A 227 -27.85 -11.54 13.75
C ALA A 227 -27.50 -12.45 12.56
N VAL A 228 -27.00 -11.90 11.46
CA VAL A 228 -26.50 -12.66 10.30
C VAL A 228 -25.34 -13.57 10.71
N GLN A 229 -24.33 -13.03 11.40
CA GLN A 229 -23.19 -13.84 11.88
C GLN A 229 -23.64 -14.99 12.78
N ARG A 230 -24.51 -14.68 13.75
CA ARG A 230 -25.01 -15.67 14.71
C ARG A 230 -25.83 -16.75 14.02
N GLU A 231 -26.72 -16.37 13.10
CA GLU A 231 -27.54 -17.33 12.36
C GLU A 231 -26.69 -18.23 11.47
N ALA A 232 -25.64 -17.68 10.83
CA ALA A 232 -24.72 -18.48 10.01
C ALA A 232 -24.00 -19.55 10.85
N LEU A 233 -23.57 -19.21 12.07
CA LEU A 233 -22.96 -20.19 12.98
C LEU A 233 -23.96 -21.19 13.57
N LEU A 234 -25.22 -20.79 13.81
CA LEU A 234 -26.28 -21.72 14.21
C LEU A 234 -26.60 -22.73 13.11
N ARG A 235 -26.59 -22.28 11.85
CA ARG A 235 -26.80 -23.10 10.65
C ARG A 235 -25.50 -23.61 10.04
N ARG A 236 -24.47 -23.79 10.86
CA ARG A 236 -23.12 -24.19 10.41
C ARG A 236 -23.14 -25.43 9.52
N GLU A 237 -23.91 -26.46 9.87
CA GLU A 237 -23.95 -27.71 9.09
C GLU A 237 -24.46 -27.51 7.65
N PRO A 238 -25.69 -27.02 7.42
CA PRO A 238 -26.19 -26.80 6.06
C PRO A 238 -25.39 -25.76 5.27
N LEU A 239 -24.86 -24.71 5.92
CA LEU A 239 -24.01 -23.74 5.23
C LEU A 239 -22.61 -24.28 4.90
N SER A 240 -22.04 -25.15 5.74
CA SER A 240 -20.78 -25.83 5.44
C SER A 240 -20.93 -26.82 4.28
N GLU A 241 -22.10 -27.43 4.10
CA GLU A 241 -22.38 -28.27 2.92
C GLU A 241 -22.33 -27.43 1.64
N ARG A 242 -23.02 -26.28 1.63
CA ARG A 242 -22.97 -25.33 0.50
C ARG A 242 -21.55 -24.86 0.21
N TYR A 243 -20.77 -24.61 1.26
CA TYR A 243 -19.38 -24.20 1.11
C TYR A 243 -18.52 -25.32 0.51
N ARG A 244 -18.76 -26.58 0.91
CA ARG A 244 -18.09 -27.75 0.33
C ARG A 244 -18.41 -27.90 -1.14
N GLU A 245 -19.69 -27.79 -1.52
CA GLU A 245 -20.09 -27.84 -2.93
C GLU A 245 -19.41 -26.73 -3.75
N LEU A 246 -19.32 -25.51 -3.21
CA LEU A 246 -18.61 -24.41 -3.85
C LEU A 246 -17.11 -24.71 -4.00
N ALA A 247 -16.49 -25.27 -2.97
CA ALA A 247 -15.08 -25.64 -2.98
C ALA A 247 -14.79 -26.73 -4.01
N GLU A 248 -15.64 -27.76 -4.11
CA GLU A 248 -15.52 -28.82 -5.12
C GLU A 248 -15.65 -28.28 -6.55
N LYS A 249 -16.61 -27.39 -6.80
CA LYS A 249 -16.81 -26.75 -8.11
C LYS A 249 -15.62 -25.87 -8.53
N SER A 250 -14.96 -25.24 -7.58
CA SER A 250 -13.84 -24.33 -7.83
C SER A 250 -12.46 -24.99 -7.68
N GLY A 251 -12.40 -26.24 -7.21
CA GLY A 251 -11.15 -26.92 -6.85
C GLY A 251 -10.43 -26.29 -5.65
N ALA A 252 -11.17 -25.60 -4.77
CA ALA A 252 -10.60 -24.91 -3.61
C ALA A 252 -10.18 -25.90 -2.51
N THR A 253 -9.10 -25.56 -1.81
CA THR A 253 -8.56 -26.36 -0.70
C THR A 253 -8.33 -25.51 0.54
N PHE A 254 -8.12 -26.14 1.70
CA PHE A 254 -8.08 -25.45 3.01
C PHE A 254 -6.88 -25.85 3.87
N THR A 255 -5.75 -26.17 3.24
CA THR A 255 -4.57 -26.71 3.93
C THR A 255 -3.91 -25.67 4.83
N THR A 256 -3.86 -24.42 4.39
CA THR A 256 -3.19 -23.31 5.08
C THR A 256 -3.89 -22.97 6.39
N VAL A 257 -5.21 -22.75 6.31
CA VAL A 257 -6.07 -22.49 7.47
C VAL A 257 -6.33 -23.76 8.28
N GLY A 258 -6.28 -24.93 7.65
CA GLY A 258 -6.27 -26.25 8.27
C GLY A 258 -7.56 -27.06 8.09
N SER A 259 -8.70 -26.43 7.81
CA SER A 259 -9.95 -27.13 7.49
C SER A 259 -10.99 -26.19 6.87
N LEU A 260 -12.00 -26.77 6.21
CA LEU A 260 -13.17 -26.03 5.71
C LEU A 260 -13.96 -25.39 6.85
N ASP A 261 -14.17 -26.08 7.98
CA ASP A 261 -14.93 -25.55 9.13
C ASP A 261 -14.25 -24.31 9.74
N LYS A 262 -12.92 -24.31 9.78
CA LYS A 262 -12.15 -23.16 10.24
C LYS A 262 -12.18 -22.00 9.25
N ALA A 263 -12.10 -22.28 7.95
CA ALA A 263 -12.29 -21.27 6.91
C ALA A 263 -13.70 -20.66 6.95
N PHE A 264 -14.73 -21.50 7.12
CA PHE A 264 -16.12 -21.09 7.26
C PHE A 264 -16.29 -20.09 8.40
N GLU A 265 -15.78 -20.42 9.58
CA GLU A 265 -15.87 -19.53 10.73
C GLU A 265 -15.08 -18.23 10.51
N ALA A 266 -13.91 -18.27 9.86
CA ALA A 266 -13.16 -17.06 9.51
C ALA A 266 -13.98 -16.10 8.64
N VAL A 267 -14.61 -16.61 7.57
CA VAL A 267 -15.47 -15.80 6.69
C VAL A 267 -16.62 -15.18 7.48
N VAL A 268 -17.31 -15.96 8.32
CA VAL A 268 -18.45 -15.45 9.10
C VAL A 268 -18.02 -14.40 10.12
N MET A 269 -16.87 -14.60 10.78
CA MET A 269 -16.36 -13.65 11.77
C MET A 269 -15.96 -12.31 11.13
N ASP A 270 -15.50 -12.30 9.88
CA ASP A 270 -15.11 -11.09 9.16
C ASP A 270 -16.30 -10.26 8.62
N LEU A 271 -17.55 -10.73 8.75
CA LEU A 271 -18.71 -10.06 8.14
C LEU A 271 -18.94 -8.62 8.60
N ALA A 272 -18.93 -8.37 9.91
CA ALA A 272 -19.13 -7.02 10.41
C ALA A 272 -17.98 -6.09 9.97
N TRP A 273 -16.74 -6.60 9.99
CA TRP A 273 -15.58 -5.84 9.53
C TRP A 273 -15.65 -5.53 8.03
N GLY A 274 -15.89 -6.54 7.20
CA GLY A 274 -15.99 -6.41 5.75
C GLY A 274 -17.11 -5.48 5.31
N PHE A 275 -18.25 -5.51 6.02
CA PHE A 275 -19.35 -4.56 5.79
C PHE A 275 -18.87 -3.13 5.99
N TRP A 276 -18.38 -2.78 7.18
CA TRP A 276 -17.96 -1.40 7.46
C TRP A 276 -16.75 -0.96 6.62
N GLN A 277 -15.88 -1.89 6.26
CA GLN A 277 -14.73 -1.58 5.41
C GLN A 277 -15.15 -1.18 3.97
N TYR A 278 -16.22 -1.75 3.41
CA TYR A 278 -16.49 -1.62 1.96
C TYR A 278 -17.94 -1.34 1.55
N ALA A 279 -18.90 -1.41 2.47
CA ALA A 279 -20.28 -1.00 2.27
C ALA A 279 -20.52 0.38 2.89
N ASP A 280 -21.65 0.99 2.54
CA ASP A 280 -22.10 2.25 3.11
C ASP A 280 -23.21 1.99 4.14
N GLU A 281 -23.45 2.96 5.03
CA GLU A 281 -24.54 2.84 6.02
C GLU A 281 -25.92 2.69 5.36
N ALA A 282 -26.10 3.21 4.13
CA ALA A 282 -27.32 3.00 3.36
C ALA A 282 -27.57 1.51 3.01
N ASP A 283 -26.51 0.70 2.90
CA ASP A 283 -26.59 -0.73 2.59
C ASP A 283 -27.10 -1.56 3.79
N CYS A 284 -27.23 -0.96 4.97
CA CYS A 284 -27.87 -1.60 6.13
C CYS A 284 -29.30 -2.04 5.80
N ALA A 285 -29.98 -1.35 4.88
CA ALA A 285 -31.33 -1.72 4.42
C ALA A 285 -31.37 -3.05 3.62
N ALA A 286 -30.22 -3.50 3.11
CA ALA A 286 -30.08 -4.75 2.37
C ALA A 286 -29.68 -5.95 3.25
N VAL A 287 -29.36 -5.73 4.54
CA VAL A 287 -29.02 -6.81 5.46
C VAL A 287 -30.23 -7.73 5.62
N PRO A 288 -30.11 -9.04 5.35
CA PRO A 288 -31.25 -9.94 5.41
C PRO A 288 -31.76 -10.12 6.84
N GLN A 289 -33.08 -10.33 6.98
CA GLN A 289 -33.68 -10.73 8.25
C GLN A 289 -33.23 -12.15 8.62
N ALA A 290 -32.16 -12.25 9.39
CA ALA A 290 -31.40 -13.49 9.59
C ALA A 290 -32.26 -14.73 9.90
N ARG A 291 -33.22 -14.61 10.84
CA ARG A 291 -34.06 -15.76 11.27
C ARG A 291 -34.99 -16.30 10.18
N THR A 292 -35.46 -15.45 9.27
CA THR A 292 -36.40 -15.84 8.21
C THR A 292 -35.74 -16.03 6.85
N ALA A 293 -34.50 -15.57 6.70
CA ALA A 293 -33.71 -15.79 5.50
C ALA A 293 -33.51 -17.30 5.27
N SER A 294 -33.59 -17.71 4.00
CA SER A 294 -33.22 -19.05 3.60
C SER A 294 -31.71 -19.26 3.73
N ASP A 295 -31.27 -20.52 3.81
CA ASP A 295 -29.84 -20.85 3.82
C ASP A 295 -29.12 -20.33 2.57
N ALA A 296 -29.82 -20.28 1.43
CA ALA A 296 -29.27 -19.76 0.19
C ALA A 296 -29.06 -18.24 0.24
N GLU A 297 -30.02 -17.48 0.78
CA GLU A 297 -29.88 -16.03 0.97
C GLU A 297 -28.80 -15.70 1.98
N LEU A 298 -28.77 -16.40 3.12
CA LEU A 298 -27.75 -16.18 4.14
C LEU A 298 -26.34 -16.50 3.60
N PHE A 299 -26.19 -17.61 2.88
CA PHE A 299 -24.94 -17.96 2.23
C PHE A 299 -24.50 -16.93 1.19
N ALA A 300 -25.43 -16.43 0.37
CA ALA A 300 -25.13 -15.44 -0.66
C ALA A 300 -24.73 -14.09 -0.06
N TYR A 301 -25.41 -13.65 1.00
CA TYR A 301 -25.08 -12.41 1.67
C TYR A 301 -23.69 -12.45 2.35
N VAL A 302 -23.35 -13.57 3.00
CA VAL A 302 -22.01 -13.75 3.57
C VAL A 302 -20.94 -13.81 2.46
N ASP A 303 -21.23 -14.43 1.31
CA ASP A 303 -20.33 -14.42 0.14
C ASP A 303 -20.09 -13.01 -0.38
N GLU A 304 -21.15 -12.19 -0.45
CA GLU A 304 -21.09 -10.83 -0.95
C GLU A 304 -20.21 -9.91 -0.09
N ILE A 305 -20.31 -10.05 1.24
CA ILE A 305 -19.61 -9.17 2.18
C ILE A 305 -18.20 -9.67 2.52
N SER A 306 -18.05 -10.97 2.82
CA SER A 306 -16.81 -11.55 3.35
C SER A 306 -16.10 -12.50 2.38
N GLY A 307 -16.80 -13.02 1.37
CA GLY A 307 -16.23 -13.85 0.32
C GLY A 307 -15.81 -15.25 0.75
N TRP A 308 -16.60 -16.27 0.38
CA TRP A 308 -16.25 -17.67 0.69
C TRP A 308 -14.94 -18.12 0.03
N SER A 309 -14.49 -17.46 -1.03
CA SER A 309 -13.24 -17.80 -1.70
C SER A 309 -11.99 -17.36 -0.91
N PHE A 310 -12.10 -16.41 0.01
CA PHE A 310 -10.95 -15.67 0.53
C PHE A 310 -10.00 -16.54 1.37
N TYR A 311 -10.52 -17.35 2.30
CA TYR A 311 -9.72 -18.22 3.19
C TYR A 311 -9.43 -19.62 2.63
N THR A 312 -9.63 -19.81 1.33
CA THR A 312 -9.12 -20.99 0.61
C THR A 312 -7.60 -20.85 0.40
N ASP A 313 -6.89 -21.94 0.14
CA ASP A 313 -5.46 -21.90 -0.20
C ASP A 313 -5.19 -20.99 -1.41
N GLN A 314 -6.10 -21.02 -2.39
CA GLN A 314 -6.04 -20.22 -3.62
C GLN A 314 -6.28 -18.74 -3.33
N GLY A 315 -7.23 -18.42 -2.45
CA GLY A 315 -7.51 -17.06 -2.00
C GLY A 315 -6.36 -16.49 -1.16
N LEU A 316 -5.77 -17.29 -0.29
CA LEU A 316 -4.66 -16.88 0.59
C LEU A 316 -3.31 -16.79 -0.11
N ALA A 317 -3.06 -17.59 -1.14
CA ALA A 317 -1.77 -17.61 -1.86
C ALA A 317 -1.25 -16.22 -2.28
N PRO A 318 -2.04 -15.35 -2.95
CA PRO A 318 -1.58 -14.00 -3.32
C PRO A 318 -1.36 -13.07 -2.10
N TYR A 319 -1.99 -13.35 -0.96
CA TYR A 319 -1.90 -12.54 0.27
C TYR A 319 -0.95 -13.12 1.32
N THR A 320 -0.29 -14.25 1.05
CA THR A 320 0.72 -14.82 1.95
C THR A 320 1.79 -13.78 2.35
N PRO A 321 2.30 -12.89 1.45
CA PRO A 321 3.21 -11.83 1.85
C PRO A 321 2.60 -10.81 2.82
N TYR A 322 1.32 -10.48 2.67
CA TYR A 322 0.65 -9.60 3.61
C TYR A 322 0.56 -10.25 4.99
N TYR A 323 -0.02 -11.45 5.09
CA TYR A 323 -0.20 -12.12 6.38
C TYR A 323 1.13 -12.50 7.05
N TYR A 324 2.16 -12.81 6.26
CA TYR A 324 3.51 -12.95 6.78
C TYR A 324 3.97 -11.65 7.45
N GLN A 325 3.81 -10.51 6.77
CA GLN A 325 4.24 -9.23 7.31
C GLN A 325 3.39 -8.77 8.50
N ALA A 326 2.08 -9.02 8.47
CA ALA A 326 1.18 -8.80 9.61
C ALA A 326 1.70 -9.51 10.86
N GLY A 327 1.86 -10.84 10.80
CA GLY A 327 2.35 -11.61 11.95
C GLY A 327 3.87 -11.60 12.17
N THR A 328 4.63 -10.72 11.49
CA THR A 328 6.08 -10.53 11.76
C THR A 328 6.48 -9.11 12.10
N GLN A 329 5.80 -8.08 11.58
CA GLN A 329 6.18 -6.69 11.83
C GLN A 329 5.02 -5.71 11.95
N LEU A 330 3.92 -5.89 11.20
CA LEU A 330 2.85 -4.88 11.16
C LEU A 330 1.87 -5.00 12.32
N GLY A 331 1.67 -6.22 12.80
CA GLY A 331 0.55 -6.56 13.66
C GLY A 331 -0.75 -6.78 12.89
N SER A 332 -1.84 -7.02 13.59
CA SER A 332 -3.17 -7.26 13.03
C SER A 332 -4.27 -7.08 14.07
N PRO A 333 -5.47 -6.64 13.68
CA PRO A 333 -6.58 -6.48 14.60
C PRO A 333 -6.98 -7.81 15.26
N GLY A 334 -7.18 -7.78 16.56
CA GLY A 334 -7.89 -8.80 17.34
C GLY A 334 -9.26 -8.28 17.79
N ILE A 335 -10.36 -8.85 17.30
CA ILE A 335 -11.70 -8.31 17.57
C ILE A 335 -12.47 -9.20 18.54
N ALA A 336 -13.08 -8.60 19.56
CA ALA A 336 -14.02 -9.26 20.44
C ALA A 336 -15.40 -9.42 19.77
N GLN A 337 -15.96 -10.63 19.81
CA GLN A 337 -17.28 -10.93 19.26
C GLN A 337 -18.15 -11.67 20.30
N PRO A 338 -18.54 -10.99 21.40
CA PRO A 338 -19.24 -11.63 22.52
C PRO A 338 -20.57 -12.26 22.13
N HIS A 339 -21.26 -11.73 21.10
CA HIS A 339 -22.50 -12.29 20.55
C HIS A 339 -22.32 -13.65 19.86
N LEU A 340 -21.08 -14.09 19.63
CA LEU A 340 -20.74 -15.40 19.05
C LEU A 340 -20.03 -16.33 20.04
N ALA A 341 -19.80 -15.91 21.29
CA ALA A 341 -18.95 -16.64 22.24
C ALA A 341 -19.41 -18.07 22.56
N ASP A 342 -20.72 -18.35 22.48
CA ASP A 342 -21.31 -19.67 22.68
C ASP A 342 -21.35 -20.53 21.40
N LEU A 343 -20.96 -19.98 20.25
CA LEU A 343 -21.03 -20.63 18.93
C LEU A 343 -19.67 -20.76 18.21
N SER A 344 -18.73 -19.86 18.50
CA SER A 344 -17.39 -19.85 17.94
C SER A 344 -16.58 -21.05 18.45
N ARG A 345 -15.90 -21.75 17.54
CA ARG A 345 -15.00 -22.86 17.85
C ARG A 345 -13.53 -22.44 17.84
N TYR A 346 -13.20 -21.41 17.06
CA TYR A 346 -11.82 -21.04 16.75
C TYR A 346 -11.45 -19.63 17.20
N GLY A 347 -12.43 -18.79 17.56
CA GLY A 347 -12.23 -17.37 17.84
C GLY A 347 -11.78 -16.60 16.60
N TYR A 348 -11.54 -15.30 16.77
CA TYR A 348 -11.03 -14.44 15.70
C TYR A 348 -9.60 -14.88 15.34
N GLN A 349 -9.34 -15.09 14.06
CA GLN A 349 -8.16 -15.85 13.63
C GLN A 349 -6.97 -14.94 13.33
N ALA A 350 -5.86 -15.16 14.03
CA ALA A 350 -4.63 -14.39 13.86
C ALA A 350 -3.93 -14.66 12.51
N PRO A 351 -3.07 -13.74 12.00
CA PRO A 351 -2.37 -13.88 10.72
C PRO A 351 -1.60 -15.18 10.52
N ARG A 352 -1.16 -15.80 11.61
CA ARG A 352 -0.45 -17.09 11.58
C ARG A 352 -1.31 -18.21 10.96
N GLU A 353 -2.62 -18.12 11.08
CA GLU A 353 -3.55 -19.10 10.47
C GLU A 353 -3.65 -18.95 8.96
N PHE A 354 -3.16 -17.84 8.39
CA PHE A 354 -3.28 -17.51 6.97
C PHE A 354 -1.95 -17.58 6.20
N VAL A 355 -0.92 -18.16 6.81
CA VAL A 355 0.38 -18.38 6.19
C VAL A 355 0.71 -19.87 6.26
N PRO A 356 1.21 -20.50 5.18
CA PRO A 356 1.65 -21.89 5.23
C PRO A 356 2.65 -22.18 6.36
N ARG A 357 2.49 -23.34 7.02
CA ARG A 357 3.34 -23.74 8.18
C ARG A 357 4.80 -23.97 7.81
N SER A 358 5.10 -24.17 6.52
CA SER A 358 6.48 -24.23 5.99
C SER A 358 7.23 -22.89 6.08
N ILE A 359 6.51 -21.77 6.29
CA ILE A 359 7.11 -20.44 6.42
C ILE A 359 7.15 -20.09 7.92
N PRO A 360 8.34 -20.06 8.55
CA PRO A 360 8.47 -19.68 9.95
C PRO A 360 8.18 -18.18 10.15
N MET A 361 7.43 -17.84 11.20
CA MET A 361 7.12 -16.46 11.57
C MET A 361 7.58 -16.18 12.99
N ARG A 362 8.12 -14.98 13.21
CA ARG A 362 8.46 -14.45 14.52
C ARG A 362 8.14 -12.96 14.53
N PHE A 363 7.32 -12.55 15.49
CA PHE A 363 6.89 -11.16 15.61
C PHE A 363 7.97 -10.23 16.16
N GLU A 364 8.16 -9.08 15.52
CA GLU A 364 9.08 -8.02 15.90
C GLU A 364 8.32 -6.86 16.58
N LYS A 365 8.03 -7.01 17.87
CA LYS A 365 7.24 -6.09 18.72
C LYS A 365 7.68 -4.60 18.77
N HIS A 366 8.79 -4.25 18.13
CA HIS A 366 9.33 -2.90 18.11
C HIS A 366 9.16 -2.21 16.76
N ALA A 367 8.84 -2.94 15.68
CA ALA A 367 8.82 -2.39 14.32
C ALA A 367 7.82 -1.23 14.18
N MET A 368 6.56 -1.43 14.59
CA MET A 368 5.55 -0.38 14.51
C MET A 368 5.74 0.73 15.55
N ARG A 369 6.13 0.41 16.79
CA ARG A 369 6.46 1.42 17.80
C ARG A 369 7.57 2.36 17.34
N ASP A 370 8.56 1.83 16.65
CA ASP A 370 9.66 2.60 16.07
C ASP A 370 9.12 3.60 15.03
N VAL A 371 8.25 3.16 14.10
CA VAL A 371 7.60 4.04 13.11
C VAL A 371 6.72 5.09 13.78
N ASP A 372 5.79 4.69 14.66
CA ASP A 372 4.86 5.60 15.34
C ASP A 372 5.60 6.68 16.13
N THR A 373 6.63 6.29 16.89
CA THR A 373 7.47 7.23 17.65
C THR A 373 8.07 8.27 16.71
N TRP A 374 8.60 7.84 15.56
CA TRP A 374 9.17 8.78 14.61
C TRP A 374 8.13 9.70 14.00
N VAL A 375 6.97 9.20 13.58
CA VAL A 375 5.87 10.03 13.05
C VAL A 375 5.48 11.10 14.07
N ARG A 376 5.30 10.73 15.34
CA ARG A 376 4.96 11.68 16.41
C ARG A 376 5.98 12.80 16.61
N HIS A 377 7.26 12.51 16.38
CA HIS A 377 8.35 13.44 16.67
C HIS A 377 8.91 14.17 15.44
N HIS A 378 8.74 13.63 14.23
CA HIS A 378 9.46 14.07 13.03
C HIS A 378 8.59 14.23 11.79
N ALA A 379 7.28 13.91 11.85
CA ALA A 379 6.41 14.04 10.68
C ALA A 379 6.39 15.48 10.14
N GLN A 380 6.88 15.66 8.92
CA GLN A 380 6.89 16.95 8.24
C GLN A 380 6.28 16.79 6.86
N ARG A 381 5.21 17.55 6.54
CA ARG A 381 4.50 17.45 5.25
C ARG A 381 3.92 16.06 5.03
N MET A 382 3.27 15.54 6.07
CA MET A 382 2.56 14.26 6.02
C MET A 382 1.07 14.48 6.25
N MET A 383 0.24 14.00 5.35
CA MET A 383 -1.22 14.03 5.47
C MET A 383 -1.76 12.61 5.54
N PHE A 384 -2.54 12.34 6.58
CA PHE A 384 -3.28 11.10 6.75
C PHE A 384 -4.76 11.38 6.57
N VAL A 385 -5.44 10.61 5.72
CA VAL A 385 -6.88 10.73 5.47
C VAL A 385 -7.56 9.42 5.81
N TYR A 386 -8.52 9.44 6.71
CA TYR A 386 -9.24 8.28 7.24
C TYR A 386 -10.72 8.35 6.92
N GLY A 387 -11.39 7.19 6.82
CA GLY A 387 -12.85 7.12 6.72
C GLY A 387 -13.48 7.00 8.10
N GLU A 388 -14.54 7.76 8.39
CA GLU A 388 -15.27 7.67 9.66
C GLU A 388 -15.80 6.26 9.93
N ASN A 389 -16.26 5.57 8.88
CA ASN A 389 -16.86 4.24 8.95
C ASN A 389 -15.87 3.11 8.61
N ASP A 390 -14.60 3.40 8.38
CA ASP A 390 -13.57 2.38 8.12
C ASP A 390 -13.02 1.79 9.44
N PRO A 391 -13.11 0.47 9.68
CA PRO A 391 -12.54 -0.15 10.87
C PRO A 391 -11.04 0.10 11.05
N TRP A 392 -10.28 0.26 9.96
CA TRP A 392 -8.85 0.56 10.03
C TRP A 392 -8.55 1.96 10.59
N SER A 393 -9.55 2.85 10.64
CA SER A 393 -9.44 4.17 11.26
C SER A 393 -9.45 4.11 12.79
N ALA A 394 -9.73 2.96 13.40
CA ALA A 394 -9.69 2.80 14.86
C ALA A 394 -8.29 3.02 15.44
N GLU A 395 -7.25 2.67 14.69
CA GLU A 395 -5.85 2.86 15.05
C GLU A 395 -5.12 3.71 13.99
N PRO A 396 -5.36 5.04 13.97
CA PRO A 396 -4.73 5.91 12.99
C PRO A 396 -3.30 6.26 13.42
N PHE A 397 -2.47 6.65 12.45
CA PHE A 397 -1.25 7.40 12.75
C PHE A 397 -1.61 8.71 13.47
N ARG A 398 -0.88 9.02 14.53
CA ARG A 398 -1.08 10.24 15.32
C ARG A 398 0.12 11.15 15.20
N LEU A 399 -0.16 12.44 15.01
CA LEU A 399 0.86 13.48 15.05
C LEU A 399 1.16 13.87 16.50
N GLY A 400 2.43 14.11 16.80
CA GLY A 400 2.85 14.64 18.09
C GLY A 400 3.33 16.09 17.96
N ALA A 401 3.78 16.66 19.08
CA ALA A 401 4.21 18.06 19.15
C ALA A 401 5.39 18.42 18.21
N GLY A 402 6.12 17.43 17.71
CA GLY A 402 7.21 17.62 16.74
C GLY A 402 6.74 17.77 15.29
N ALA A 403 5.48 17.43 15.00
CA ALA A 403 4.96 17.44 13.64
C ALA A 403 4.85 18.88 13.09
N ARG A 404 5.15 19.06 11.80
CA ARG A 404 5.10 20.36 11.13
C ARG A 404 4.45 20.26 9.76
N ASP A 405 3.47 21.11 9.52
CA ASP A 405 2.72 21.10 8.26
C ASP A 405 2.22 19.68 7.95
N SER A 406 1.64 19.02 8.94
CA SER A 406 1.17 17.64 8.85
C SER A 406 -0.25 17.56 9.40
N TYR A 407 -1.07 16.67 8.85
CA TYR A 407 -2.51 16.65 9.08
C TYR A 407 -3.02 15.21 9.26
N VAL A 408 -4.00 15.03 10.14
CA VAL A 408 -4.83 13.83 10.24
C VAL A 408 -6.25 14.30 10.04
N LEU A 409 -6.90 13.81 8.98
CA LEU A 409 -8.22 14.25 8.52
C LEU A 409 -9.14 13.04 8.42
N THR A 410 -10.44 13.26 8.65
CA THR A 410 -11.45 12.20 8.63
C THR A 410 -12.58 12.58 7.68
N ALA A 411 -12.84 11.75 6.68
CA ALA A 411 -13.94 11.88 5.74
C ALA A 411 -15.23 11.34 6.37
N PRO A 412 -16.25 12.19 6.62
CA PRO A 412 -17.49 11.76 7.26
C PRO A 412 -18.25 10.73 6.43
N GLY A 413 -18.80 9.72 7.09
CA GLY A 413 -19.54 8.61 6.48
C GLY A 413 -18.73 7.68 5.56
N ALA A 414 -17.48 8.03 5.23
CA ALA A 414 -16.66 7.28 4.30
C ALA A 414 -16.07 6.01 4.94
N ASN A 415 -15.93 4.97 4.14
CA ASN A 415 -15.29 3.70 4.49
C ASN A 415 -13.82 3.66 4.00
N HIS A 416 -13.29 2.48 3.68
CA HIS A 416 -11.90 2.29 3.24
C HIS A 416 -11.57 2.99 1.91
N GLY A 417 -12.58 3.48 1.17
CA GLY A 417 -12.42 4.33 0.00
C GLY A 417 -12.17 5.82 0.29
N ALA A 418 -12.04 6.21 1.57
CA ALA A 418 -11.85 7.60 1.98
C ALA A 418 -10.62 8.27 1.32
N ASN A 419 -10.83 9.49 0.85
CA ASN A 419 -9.85 10.28 0.12
C ASN A 419 -10.06 11.79 0.37
N VAL A 420 -9.20 12.64 -0.20
CA VAL A 420 -9.28 14.11 0.00
C VAL A 420 -10.60 14.66 -0.52
N ALA A 421 -11.13 14.13 -1.63
CA ALA A 421 -12.43 14.55 -2.16
C ALA A 421 -13.61 14.17 -1.25
N GLY A 422 -13.47 13.16 -0.39
CA GLY A 422 -14.47 12.76 0.59
C GLY A 422 -14.47 13.56 1.89
N LEU A 423 -13.52 14.47 2.09
CA LEU A 423 -13.49 15.37 3.25
C LEU A 423 -14.61 16.41 3.17
N VAL A 424 -14.92 17.05 4.30
CA VAL A 424 -15.80 18.23 4.28
C VAL A 424 -15.22 19.33 3.39
N PRO A 425 -16.05 20.18 2.73
CA PRO A 425 -15.61 21.04 1.64
C PRO A 425 -14.36 21.88 1.94
N ASP A 426 -14.32 22.55 3.10
CA ASP A 426 -13.19 23.41 3.48
C ASP A 426 -11.90 22.61 3.73
N GLU A 427 -12.02 21.42 4.33
CA GLU A 427 -10.88 20.52 4.54
C GLU A 427 -10.37 19.94 3.22
N SER A 428 -11.28 19.54 2.34
CA SER A 428 -10.95 19.03 1.00
C SER A 428 -10.18 20.07 0.18
N ALA A 429 -10.66 21.32 0.15
CA ALA A 429 -10.00 22.41 -0.55
C ALA A 429 -8.63 22.72 0.06
N ARG A 430 -8.53 22.85 1.39
CA ARG A 430 -7.25 23.13 2.08
C ARG A 430 -6.25 21.99 1.91
N ALA A 431 -6.69 20.74 1.97
CA ALA A 431 -5.85 19.58 1.72
C ALA A 431 -5.33 19.56 0.28
N THR A 432 -6.21 19.83 -0.69
CA THR A 432 -5.85 19.97 -2.11
C THR A 432 -4.81 21.08 -2.32
N ALA A 433 -5.04 22.27 -1.76
CA ALA A 433 -4.12 23.40 -1.81
C ALA A 433 -2.74 23.03 -1.26
N ARG A 434 -2.73 22.32 -0.13
CA ARG A 434 -1.51 21.89 0.55
C ARG A 434 -0.70 20.89 -0.27
N ILE A 435 -1.36 19.88 -0.84
CA ILE A 435 -0.73 18.89 -1.72
C ILE A 435 -0.12 19.59 -2.95
N GLN A 436 -0.85 20.52 -3.57
CA GLN A 436 -0.33 21.31 -4.69
C GLN A 436 0.86 22.20 -4.28
N GLN A 437 0.84 22.77 -3.08
CA GLN A 437 1.94 23.58 -2.56
C GLN A 437 3.20 22.73 -2.34
N TRP A 438 3.06 21.54 -1.74
CA TRP A 438 4.18 20.61 -1.56
C TRP A 438 4.78 20.14 -2.88
N ALA A 439 3.93 19.92 -3.88
CA ALA A 439 4.34 19.58 -5.24
C ALA A 439 4.91 20.77 -6.04
N GLY A 440 4.79 22.00 -5.53
CA GLY A 440 5.27 23.21 -6.19
C GLY A 440 4.45 23.63 -7.42
N VAL A 441 3.17 23.25 -7.46
CA VAL A 441 2.26 23.50 -8.59
C VAL A 441 0.96 24.23 -8.19
N ALA A 442 0.86 24.70 -6.94
CA ALA A 442 -0.30 25.46 -6.47
C ALA A 442 -0.57 26.69 -7.37
N PRO A 443 -1.77 26.81 -7.98
CA PRO A 443 -2.16 28.00 -8.72
C PRO A 443 -2.13 29.25 -7.83
N ALA A 444 -1.91 30.43 -8.44
CA ALA A 444 -1.88 31.68 -7.70
C ALA A 444 -3.19 31.96 -6.93
N THR A 445 -4.33 31.53 -7.48
CA THR A 445 -5.64 31.60 -6.82
C THR A 445 -5.67 30.76 -5.54
N ALA A 446 -5.29 29.48 -5.62
CA ALA A 446 -5.21 28.58 -4.48
C ALA A 446 -4.17 29.01 -3.42
N GLN A 447 -3.11 29.73 -3.83
CA GLN A 447 -2.14 30.31 -2.91
C GLN A 447 -2.71 31.51 -2.14
N ALA A 448 -3.53 32.33 -2.80
CA ALA A 448 -4.18 33.49 -2.19
C ALA A 448 -5.40 33.08 -1.34
N ASP A 449 -6.13 32.08 -1.79
CA ASP A 449 -7.33 31.53 -1.17
C ASP A 449 -7.32 29.98 -1.24
N PRO A 450 -6.83 29.30 -0.19
CA PRO A 450 -6.79 27.84 -0.15
C PRO A 450 -8.15 27.16 -0.26
N GLU A 451 -9.26 27.85 0.04
CA GLU A 451 -10.62 27.30 -0.06
C GLU A 451 -11.11 27.25 -1.51
N SER A 452 -10.44 27.97 -2.42
CA SER A 452 -10.73 27.92 -3.85
C SER A 452 -9.98 26.79 -4.58
N ALA A 453 -9.19 25.97 -3.87
CA ALA A 453 -8.34 24.97 -4.49
C ALA A 453 -9.13 23.77 -4.99
N ALA A 454 -8.83 23.33 -6.21
CA ALA A 454 -9.39 22.15 -6.83
C ALA A 454 -8.26 21.35 -7.52
N PRO A 455 -8.42 20.02 -7.71
CA PRO A 455 -7.46 19.22 -8.45
C PRO A 455 -7.11 19.81 -9.82
N LEU A 456 -5.82 19.78 -10.21
CA LEU A 456 -5.38 20.32 -11.50
C LEU A 456 -5.87 19.49 -12.69
N ALA A 457 -6.19 18.22 -12.47
CA ALA A 457 -6.88 17.38 -13.43
C ALA A 457 -8.15 16.79 -12.82
N ALA A 458 -9.25 16.86 -13.57
CA ALA A 458 -10.53 16.29 -13.15
C ALA A 458 -10.45 14.75 -13.06
N TYR A 459 -11.29 14.20 -12.18
CA TYR A 459 -11.60 12.78 -12.18
C TYR A 459 -12.29 12.39 -13.49
N ASP A 460 -11.82 11.32 -14.10
CA ASP A 460 -12.39 10.72 -15.30
C ASP A 460 -12.69 9.25 -15.01
N LYS A 461 -13.96 8.87 -14.96
CA LYS A 461 -14.38 7.51 -14.63
C LYS A 461 -13.81 6.45 -15.59
N THR A 462 -13.56 6.81 -16.84
CA THR A 462 -13.00 5.89 -17.84
C THR A 462 -11.52 5.65 -17.60
N LEU A 463 -10.79 6.70 -17.22
CA LEU A 463 -9.34 6.68 -17.03
C LEU A 463 -8.91 6.35 -15.59
N ASP A 464 -9.74 6.62 -14.58
CA ASP A 464 -9.36 6.61 -13.15
C ASP A 464 -10.05 5.51 -12.33
N SER A 465 -10.75 4.57 -12.98
CA SER A 465 -11.39 3.41 -12.33
C SER A 465 -10.41 2.38 -11.70
N LEU A 466 -9.17 2.79 -11.42
CA LEU A 466 -8.11 1.93 -10.88
C LEU A 466 -8.46 1.44 -9.48
N ASP A 467 -9.06 2.29 -8.65
CA ASP A 467 -9.44 1.96 -7.27
C ASP A 467 -10.68 1.06 -7.20
N GLU A 468 -11.73 1.30 -8.01
CA GLU A 468 -12.94 0.44 -8.01
C GLU A 468 -12.62 -1.02 -8.42
N LYS A 469 -11.71 -1.22 -9.39
CA LYS A 469 -11.35 -2.55 -9.89
C LYS A 469 -10.37 -3.29 -8.96
N LEU A 470 -9.47 -2.57 -8.28
CA LEU A 470 -8.65 -3.13 -7.23
C LEU A 470 -9.51 -3.53 -6.03
N LEU A 471 -10.42 -2.65 -5.58
CA LEU A 471 -11.40 -2.94 -4.52
C LEU A 471 -12.31 -4.13 -4.88
N GLN A 472 -12.79 -4.24 -6.12
CA GLN A 472 -13.52 -5.44 -6.57
C GLN A 472 -12.67 -6.72 -6.56
N LYS A 473 -11.37 -6.62 -6.86
CA LYS A 473 -10.44 -7.75 -6.75
C LYS A 473 -10.12 -8.11 -5.29
N TYR A 474 -10.16 -7.13 -4.39
CA TYR A 474 -10.06 -7.32 -2.93
C TYR A 474 -11.36 -7.90 -2.33
N ARG A 475 -12.53 -7.66 -2.93
CA ARG A 475 -13.83 -8.29 -2.60
C ARG A 475 -13.94 -9.78 -2.98
N GLY A 476 -12.81 -10.46 -3.23
CA GLY A 476 -12.83 -11.87 -3.68
C GLY A 476 -13.67 -12.10 -4.95
N GLY A 477 -13.80 -11.07 -5.80
CA GLY A 477 -14.67 -11.09 -6.97
C GLY A 477 -14.43 -12.30 -7.86
N LYS A 478 -15.54 -13.01 -8.18
CA LYS A 478 -15.62 -14.06 -9.20
C LYS A 478 -14.91 -13.60 -10.50
N PRO A 479 -14.28 -14.53 -11.24
CA PRO A 479 -13.52 -14.23 -12.45
C PRO A 479 -14.25 -13.39 -13.49
#